data_AF-A0A2P5XT35-F1
#
_entry.id   AF-A0A2P5XT35-F1
#
_cell.length_a   1.000
_cell.length_b   1.000
_cell.length_c   1.000
_cell.angle_alpha   90.00
_cell.angle_beta   90.00
_cell.angle_gamma   90.00
#
_symmetry.space_group_name_H-M   'P 1'
#
loop_
_entity.id
_entity.type
_entity.pdbx_description
1 polymer ?
#
loop_
_entity_poly.entity_id
_entity_poly.type
_entity_poly.pdbx_seq_one_letter_code
_entity_poly.pdbx_strand_id
1 'polypeptide(L)'
;MDYLAKIFDQTKPFVAVILLQFGFAGMSLISKYALNQGMSQHVLVVYRHAVATLVIAPFALVYDRKIRPKMTLSIFVKILLLGLLELEKVNIGEVHSQAKIIGTIVSVGGAMLMTLIKGPMLQLPWIKSDDDHAFSSAATHQYPIKGAIMITIGCFSWAAFIILQAITLKSYPAELSLTALICLVGTIEGCIVAVAMEAGNAAVWSIHLDAKLLAAVYSGVICSGIAYYVQGMVMKTRGPVFVTAFSPLSMVVIAIFSSFILSEILYLGRVIGAIVIVVGLYLVLWGKSKDQRSSNQDIQMEGSNDLKMVPAIDETTKISNQELVVLDLTSNKVTPTDEYV
;
A
#
# COMPACT_ATOMS: atom_id res chain seq x y z
N MET A 1 -8.84 -5.74 -32.05
CA MET A 1 -8.15 -6.45 -30.94
C MET A 1 -7.32 -5.47 -30.12
N ASP A 2 -6.51 -4.63 -30.75
CA ASP A 2 -5.60 -3.68 -30.07
C ASP A 2 -6.31 -2.63 -29.19
N TYR A 3 -7.51 -2.17 -29.59
CA TYR A 3 -8.31 -1.24 -28.77
C TYR A 3 -8.80 -1.89 -27.47
N LEU A 4 -9.22 -3.15 -27.52
CA LEU A 4 -9.66 -3.90 -26.34
C LEU A 4 -8.49 -4.21 -25.41
N ALA A 5 -7.32 -4.56 -25.96
CA ALA A 5 -6.10 -4.76 -25.17
C ALA A 5 -5.68 -3.46 -24.45
N LYS A 6 -5.76 -2.31 -25.13
CA LYS A 6 -5.45 -1.00 -24.54
C LYS A 6 -6.41 -0.62 -23.42
N ILE A 7 -7.72 -0.86 -23.59
CA ILE A 7 -8.71 -0.64 -22.51
C ILE A 7 -8.41 -1.55 -21.34
N PHE A 8 -8.14 -2.83 -21.59
CA PHE A 8 -7.84 -3.81 -20.55
C PHE A 8 -6.62 -3.40 -19.70
N ASP A 9 -5.53 -2.98 -20.33
CA ASP A 9 -4.33 -2.51 -19.63
C ASP A 9 -4.57 -1.22 -18.83
N GLN A 10 -5.42 -0.33 -19.32
CA GLN A 10 -5.79 0.88 -18.59
C GLN A 10 -6.68 0.59 -17.38
N THR A 11 -7.60 -0.38 -17.50
CA THR A 11 -8.57 -0.72 -16.45
C THR A 11 -8.00 -1.66 -15.38
N LYS A 12 -7.05 -2.53 -15.75
CA LYS A 12 -6.40 -3.51 -14.86
C LYS A 12 -5.98 -2.95 -13.48
N PRO A 13 -5.25 -1.83 -13.36
CA PRO A 13 -4.86 -1.31 -12.05
C PRO A 13 -6.03 -0.80 -11.21
N PHE A 14 -7.13 -0.34 -11.82
CA PHE A 14 -8.33 0.08 -11.08
C PHE A 14 -9.03 -1.14 -10.48
N VAL A 15 -9.26 -2.17 -11.28
CA VAL A 15 -9.89 -3.43 -10.83
C VAL A 15 -9.04 -4.08 -9.74
N ALA A 16 -7.71 -4.12 -9.93
CA ALA A 16 -6.78 -4.67 -8.96
C ALA A 16 -6.87 -3.96 -7.59
N VAL A 17 -6.89 -2.63 -7.56
CA VAL A 17 -7.01 -1.88 -6.30
C VAL A 17 -8.39 -2.05 -5.67
N ILE A 18 -9.47 -2.07 -6.46
CA ILE A 18 -10.82 -2.31 -5.93
C ILE A 18 -10.89 -3.69 -5.28
N LEU A 19 -10.44 -4.75 -5.95
CA LEU A 19 -10.39 -6.11 -5.39
C LEU A 19 -9.55 -6.19 -4.11
N LEU A 20 -8.45 -5.43 -4.06
CA LEU A 20 -7.61 -5.32 -2.89
C LEU A 20 -8.34 -4.69 -1.70
N GLN A 21 -9.20 -3.68 -1.92
CA GLN A 21 -10.04 -3.13 -0.85
C GLN A 21 -11.06 -4.15 -0.31
N PHE A 22 -11.62 -5.01 -1.17
CA PHE A 22 -12.46 -6.13 -0.72
C PHE A 22 -11.68 -7.13 0.15
N GLY A 23 -10.44 -7.45 -0.24
CA GLY A 23 -9.54 -8.30 0.54
C GLY A 23 -9.30 -7.73 1.94
N PHE A 24 -8.94 -6.45 2.03
CA PHE A 24 -8.74 -5.76 3.31
C PHE A 24 -10.02 -5.68 4.15
N ALA A 25 -11.18 -5.43 3.53
CA ALA A 25 -12.46 -5.44 4.24
C ALA A 25 -12.77 -6.81 4.86
N GLY A 26 -12.55 -7.90 4.12
CA GLY A 26 -12.69 -9.26 4.63
C GLY A 26 -11.76 -9.54 5.81
N MET A 27 -10.50 -9.07 5.75
CA MET A 27 -9.55 -9.22 6.85
C MET A 27 -10.05 -8.52 8.11
N SER A 28 -10.54 -7.29 8.00
CA SER A 28 -11.03 -6.53 9.16
C SER A 28 -12.17 -7.26 9.88
N LEU A 29 -13.08 -7.88 9.13
CA LEU A 29 -14.20 -8.64 9.69
C LEU A 29 -13.74 -9.97 10.32
N ILE A 30 -12.95 -10.76 9.61
CA ILE A 30 -12.45 -12.05 10.11
C ILE A 30 -11.54 -11.84 11.33
N SER A 31 -10.68 -10.82 11.31
CA SER A 31 -9.81 -10.49 12.44
C SER A 31 -10.62 -10.03 13.65
N LYS A 32 -11.63 -9.16 13.46
CA LYS A 32 -12.56 -8.76 14.54
C LYS A 32 -13.21 -9.99 15.17
N TYR A 33 -13.74 -10.89 14.36
CA TYR A 33 -14.38 -12.11 14.83
C TYR A 33 -13.40 -13.00 15.63
N ALA A 34 -12.19 -13.23 15.11
CA ALA A 34 -11.20 -14.07 15.78
C ALA A 34 -10.63 -13.45 17.07
N LEU A 35 -10.47 -12.12 17.11
CA LEU A 35 -10.08 -11.38 18.33
C LEU A 35 -11.18 -11.46 19.40
N ASN A 36 -12.45 -11.36 19.01
CA ASN A 36 -13.59 -11.52 19.94
C ASN A 36 -13.66 -12.93 20.55
N GLN A 37 -13.10 -13.95 19.88
CA GLN A 37 -12.93 -15.31 20.43
C GLN A 37 -11.65 -15.48 21.28
N GLY A 38 -11.03 -14.39 21.72
CA GLY A 38 -9.87 -14.41 22.61
C GLY A 38 -8.55 -14.80 21.95
N MET A 39 -8.41 -14.60 20.63
CA MET A 39 -7.10 -14.68 19.98
C MET A 39 -6.27 -13.43 20.31
N SER A 40 -4.99 -13.59 20.66
CA SER A 40 -4.11 -12.43 20.84
C SER A 40 -3.84 -11.74 19.51
N GLN A 41 -3.97 -10.41 19.50
CA GLN A 41 -3.67 -9.57 18.34
C GLN A 41 -2.20 -9.64 17.93
N HIS A 42 -1.28 -9.79 18.89
CA HIS A 42 0.16 -9.83 18.61
C HIS A 42 0.53 -11.11 17.86
N VAL A 43 -0.02 -12.23 18.32
CA VAL A 43 0.18 -13.55 17.72
C VAL A 43 -0.48 -13.64 16.34
N LEU A 44 -1.66 -13.06 16.14
CA LEU A 44 -2.28 -12.96 14.81
C LEU A 44 -1.37 -12.27 13.80
N VAL A 45 -0.74 -11.15 14.18
CA VAL A 45 0.16 -10.40 13.30
C VAL A 45 1.36 -11.25 12.88
N VAL A 46 1.95 -12.00 13.81
CA VAL A 46 3.05 -12.93 13.53
C VAL A 46 2.62 -13.98 12.50
N TYR A 47 1.51 -14.69 12.77
CA TYR A 47 1.07 -15.75 11.88
C TYR A 47 0.69 -15.24 10.50
N ARG A 48 0.05 -14.08 10.43
CA ARG A 48 -0.27 -13.42 9.16
C ARG A 48 0.99 -13.23 8.31
N HIS A 49 2.03 -12.62 8.87
CA HIS A 49 3.26 -12.34 8.13
C HIS A 49 4.08 -13.60 7.86
N ALA A 50 4.06 -14.58 8.78
CA ALA A 50 4.73 -15.87 8.59
C ALA A 50 4.12 -16.66 7.43
N VAL A 51 2.79 -16.78 7.39
CA VAL A 51 2.06 -17.44 6.30
C VAL A 51 2.32 -16.73 4.97
N ALA A 52 2.26 -15.39 4.95
CA ALA A 52 2.57 -14.61 3.77
C ALA A 52 3.99 -14.87 3.26
N THR A 53 4.98 -14.91 4.15
CA THR A 53 6.38 -15.18 3.81
C THR A 53 6.53 -16.59 3.24
N LEU A 54 5.95 -17.60 3.89
CA LEU A 54 6.03 -19.00 3.45
C LEU A 54 5.42 -19.18 2.05
N VAL A 55 4.31 -18.49 1.77
CA VAL A 55 3.65 -18.57 0.47
C VAL A 55 4.39 -17.78 -0.59
N ILE A 56 4.80 -16.52 -0.33
CA ILE A 56 5.37 -15.63 -1.35
C ILE A 56 6.86 -15.90 -1.61
N ALA A 57 7.64 -16.27 -0.60
CA ALA A 57 9.08 -16.51 -0.73
C ALA A 57 9.47 -17.52 -1.82
N PRO A 58 8.84 -18.70 -1.97
CA PRO A 58 9.19 -19.63 -3.04
C PRO A 58 8.91 -19.03 -4.43
N PHE A 59 7.80 -18.32 -4.62
CA PHE A 59 7.53 -17.64 -5.89
C PHE A 59 8.55 -16.53 -6.16
N ALA A 60 8.92 -15.74 -5.15
CA ALA A 60 9.96 -14.73 -5.29
C ALA A 60 11.31 -15.34 -5.69
N LEU A 61 11.69 -16.49 -5.11
CA LEU A 61 12.95 -17.18 -5.44
C LEU A 61 12.95 -17.77 -6.86
N VAL A 62 11.79 -18.11 -7.42
CA VAL A 62 11.68 -18.65 -8.79
C VAL A 62 11.62 -17.52 -9.82
N TYR A 63 10.75 -16.53 -9.61
CA TYR A 63 10.46 -15.49 -10.60
C TYR A 63 11.48 -14.33 -10.57
N ASP A 64 11.92 -13.88 -9.40
CA ASP A 64 12.79 -12.71 -9.28
C ASP A 64 14.29 -13.05 -9.28
N ARG A 65 14.68 -14.34 -9.35
CA ARG A 65 16.07 -14.80 -9.22
C ARG A 65 17.06 -14.06 -10.14
N LYS A 66 16.62 -13.71 -11.34
CA LYS A 66 17.44 -13.06 -12.37
C LYS A 66 17.42 -11.52 -12.30
N ILE A 67 16.43 -10.95 -11.62
CA ILE A 67 16.16 -9.51 -11.62
C ILE A 67 16.63 -8.88 -10.30
N ARG A 68 16.83 -9.70 -9.25
CA ARG A 68 17.09 -9.27 -7.87
C ARG A 68 18.41 -8.49 -7.69
N PRO A 69 18.38 -7.18 -7.39
CA PRO A 69 19.55 -6.47 -6.89
C PRO A 69 19.90 -6.92 -5.47
N LYS A 70 21.17 -6.75 -5.05
CA LYS A 70 21.54 -6.90 -3.63
C LYS A 70 21.08 -5.67 -2.85
N MET A 71 20.03 -5.80 -2.04
CA MET A 71 19.62 -4.76 -1.08
C MET A 71 20.52 -4.85 0.15
N THR A 72 21.50 -3.95 0.28
CA THR A 72 22.20 -3.74 1.56
C THR A 72 21.45 -2.69 2.38
N LEU A 73 21.44 -2.85 3.70
CA LEU A 73 20.72 -1.96 4.63
C LEU A 73 21.16 -0.49 4.44
N SER A 74 22.45 -0.25 4.14
CA SER A 74 22.98 1.08 3.84
C SER A 74 22.40 1.70 2.56
N ILE A 75 22.12 0.91 1.52
CA ILE A 75 21.49 1.40 0.29
C ILE A 75 20.03 1.78 0.57
N PHE A 76 19.31 0.95 1.33
CA PHE A 76 17.94 1.23 1.73
C PHE A 76 17.84 2.54 2.52
N VAL A 77 18.71 2.76 3.51
CA VAL A 77 18.72 4.00 4.31
C VAL A 77 19.07 5.23 3.46
N LYS A 78 19.98 5.11 2.49
CA LYS A 78 20.29 6.21 1.57
C LYS A 78 19.10 6.57 0.68
N ILE A 79 18.41 5.57 0.14
CA ILE A 79 17.20 5.75 -0.68
C ILE A 79 16.08 6.37 0.16
N LEU A 80 15.91 5.91 1.41
CA LEU A 80 14.99 6.47 2.39
C LEU A 80 15.25 7.96 2.63
N LEU A 81 16.51 8.34 2.91
CA LEU A 81 16.86 9.73 3.17
C LEU A 81 16.64 10.60 1.92
N LEU A 82 17.04 10.13 0.74
CA LEU A 82 16.81 10.83 -0.52
C LEU A 82 15.31 11.03 -0.78
N GLY A 83 14.49 9.98 -0.64
CA GLY A 83 13.06 10.07 -0.92
C GLY A 83 12.25 10.87 0.11
N LEU A 84 12.71 10.97 1.36
CA LEU A 84 12.15 11.89 2.36
C LEU A 84 12.53 13.35 2.07
N LEU A 85 13.73 13.61 1.53
CA LEU A 85 14.18 14.95 1.15
C LEU A 85 13.59 15.40 -0.20
N GLU A 86 13.32 14.45 -1.10
CA GLU A 86 12.62 14.66 -2.38
C GLU A 86 11.09 14.63 -2.24
N LEU A 87 10.54 14.74 -1.02
CA LEU A 87 9.09 14.81 -0.80
C LEU A 87 8.48 15.73 -1.84
N GLU A 88 7.70 15.08 -2.71
CA GLU A 88 7.17 15.51 -3.98
C GLU A 88 7.00 17.03 -4.03
N LYS A 89 7.78 17.73 -4.88
CA LYS A 89 7.52 19.15 -5.19
C LYS A 89 6.14 19.23 -5.83
N VAL A 90 5.10 19.31 -5.01
CA VAL A 90 3.72 19.47 -5.48
C VAL A 90 3.61 20.88 -6.02
N ASN A 91 3.51 21.01 -7.33
CA ASN A 91 3.19 22.28 -7.95
C ASN A 91 1.71 22.59 -7.70
N ILE A 92 1.44 23.23 -6.55
CA ILE A 92 0.11 23.60 -6.08
C ILE A 92 -0.62 24.55 -7.05
N GLY A 93 0.09 25.19 -7.99
CA GLY A 93 -0.53 26.04 -9.00
C GLY A 93 -1.33 25.28 -10.06
N GLU A 94 -1.12 23.97 -10.20
CA GLU A 94 -1.72 23.21 -11.29
C GLU A 94 -3.08 22.61 -10.90
N VAL A 95 -4.07 22.78 -11.79
CA VAL A 95 -5.45 22.34 -11.61
C VAL A 95 -5.55 20.83 -11.31
N HIS A 96 -4.62 20.02 -11.83
CA HIS A 96 -4.58 18.58 -11.59
C HIS A 96 -4.14 18.24 -10.15
N SER A 97 -3.18 18.98 -9.60
CA SER A 97 -2.69 18.81 -8.23
C SER A 97 -3.76 19.25 -7.23
N GLN A 98 -4.46 20.34 -7.55
CA GLN A 98 -5.64 20.78 -6.80
C GLN A 98 -6.74 19.71 -6.76
N ALA A 99 -7.07 19.09 -7.90
CA ALA A 99 -8.09 18.04 -7.95
C ALA A 99 -7.75 16.82 -7.08
N LYS A 100 -6.48 16.41 -7.01
CA LYS A 100 -6.02 15.33 -6.13
C LYS A 100 -6.15 15.69 -4.64
N ILE A 101 -5.76 16.91 -4.28
CA ILE A 101 -5.83 17.41 -2.89
C ILE A 101 -7.30 17.50 -2.46
N ILE A 102 -8.14 18.17 -3.25
CA ILE A 102 -9.57 18.32 -2.97
C ILE A 102 -10.24 16.95 -2.90
N GLY A 103 -9.99 16.06 -3.86
CA GLY A 103 -10.55 14.71 -3.84
C GLY A 103 -10.15 13.91 -2.60
N THR A 104 -8.92 14.07 -2.11
CA THR A 104 -8.45 13.44 -0.86
C THR A 104 -9.18 14.02 0.36
N ILE A 105 -9.31 15.35 0.45
CA ILE A 105 -10.05 16.02 1.53
C ILE A 105 -11.52 15.57 1.54
N VAL A 106 -12.16 15.53 0.37
CA VAL A 106 -13.54 15.06 0.21
C VAL A 106 -13.67 13.59 0.63
N SER A 107 -12.72 12.74 0.28
CA SER A 107 -12.73 11.32 0.67
C SER A 107 -12.57 11.12 2.18
N VAL A 108 -11.67 11.87 2.82
CA VAL A 108 -11.50 11.88 4.28
C VAL A 108 -12.77 12.39 4.97
N GLY A 109 -13.35 13.49 4.47
CA GLY A 109 -14.63 14.01 4.95
C GLY A 109 -15.76 12.99 4.80
N GLY A 110 -15.81 12.24 3.69
CA GLY A 110 -16.76 11.16 3.47
C GLY A 110 -16.60 10.00 4.46
N ALA A 111 -15.36 9.61 4.79
CA ALA A 111 -15.09 8.60 5.82
C ALA A 111 -15.49 9.09 7.23
N MET A 112 -15.27 10.36 7.54
CA MET A 112 -15.74 10.97 8.79
C MET A 112 -17.26 11.02 8.85
N LEU A 113 -17.92 11.43 7.77
CA LEU A 113 -19.39 11.44 7.65
C LEU A 113 -19.98 10.05 7.88
N MET A 114 -19.36 9.03 7.28
CA MET A 114 -19.75 7.64 7.40
C MET A 114 -19.67 7.10 8.84
N THR A 115 -18.71 7.59 9.64
CA THR A 115 -18.44 7.11 11.00
C THR A 115 -19.14 7.92 12.08
N LEU A 116 -19.25 9.24 11.91
CA LEU A 116 -19.71 10.16 12.94
C LEU A 116 -21.20 10.52 12.82
N ILE A 117 -21.77 10.52 11.62
CA ILE A 117 -23.18 10.88 11.45
C ILE A 117 -24.07 9.66 11.63
N LYS A 118 -24.83 9.68 12.73
CA LYS A 118 -25.94 8.76 12.94
C LYS A 118 -27.20 9.38 12.32
N GLY A 119 -27.83 8.64 11.41
CA GLY A 119 -29.09 9.03 10.77
C GLY A 119 -30.22 8.09 11.16
N PRO A 120 -31.41 8.21 10.55
CA PRO A 120 -32.47 7.22 10.70
C PRO A 120 -31.98 5.83 10.27
N MET A 121 -32.45 4.81 10.97
CA MET A 121 -32.15 3.41 10.67
C MET A 121 -32.77 3.01 9.33
N LEU A 122 -31.96 2.41 8.47
CA LEU A 122 -32.44 1.78 7.24
C LEU A 122 -32.91 0.38 7.59
N GLN A 123 -34.21 0.17 7.59
CA GLN A 123 -34.81 -1.16 7.77
C GLN A 123 -34.59 -1.95 6.48
N LEU A 124 -33.53 -2.78 6.47
CA LEU A 124 -33.22 -3.64 5.34
C LEU A 124 -33.99 -4.97 5.46
N PRO A 125 -34.42 -5.58 4.34
CA PRO A 125 -35.27 -6.79 4.34
C PRO A 125 -34.71 -8.01 5.08
N TRP A 126 -33.40 -8.06 5.31
CA TRP A 126 -32.69 -9.17 5.97
C TRP A 126 -32.46 -8.95 7.47
N ILE A 127 -32.92 -7.82 8.02
CA ILE A 127 -32.88 -7.55 9.47
C ILE A 127 -34.15 -8.19 10.07
N LYS A 128 -34.01 -9.40 10.64
CA LYS A 128 -35.06 -9.96 11.51
C LYS A 128 -35.15 -9.10 12.76
N SER A 129 -36.37 -8.73 13.15
CA SER A 129 -36.68 -7.75 14.20
C SER A 129 -36.48 -8.25 15.64
N ASP A 130 -35.51 -9.13 15.88
CA ASP A 130 -35.12 -9.54 17.23
C ASP A 130 -33.61 -9.35 17.39
N ASP A 131 -33.25 -8.68 18.49
CA ASP A 131 -31.93 -8.30 19.00
C ASP A 131 -31.27 -7.01 18.45
N ASP A 132 -31.29 -5.99 19.33
CA ASP A 132 -30.52 -4.74 19.29
C ASP A 132 -29.00 -5.02 19.39
N HIS A 133 -28.42 -5.65 18.39
CA HIS A 133 -26.97 -5.64 18.20
C HIS A 133 -26.55 -4.35 17.49
N ALA A 134 -26.78 -3.21 18.17
CA ALA A 134 -26.05 -1.98 17.87
C ALA A 134 -24.56 -2.31 17.91
N PHE A 135 -23.79 -1.69 17.02
CA PHE A 135 -22.32 -1.72 17.02
C PHE A 135 -21.83 -1.43 18.44
N SER A 136 -21.60 -2.50 19.19
CA SER A 136 -20.94 -2.43 20.47
C SER A 136 -19.48 -2.22 20.10
N SER A 137 -19.11 -0.94 19.90
CA SER A 137 -17.79 -0.51 20.33
C SER A 137 -17.66 -1.11 21.71
N ALA A 138 -16.86 -2.17 21.85
CA ALA A 138 -16.57 -2.72 23.16
C ALA A 138 -16.05 -1.54 23.97
N ALA A 139 -16.92 -0.95 24.79
CA ALA A 139 -16.58 0.04 25.77
C ALA A 139 -15.93 -0.71 26.92
N THR A 140 -14.85 -1.42 26.60
CA THR A 140 -13.84 -1.75 27.59
C THR A 140 -13.41 -0.39 28.12
N HIS A 141 -13.47 -0.21 29.43
CA HIS A 141 -12.91 0.95 30.13
C HIS A 141 -11.44 1.10 29.73
N GLN A 142 -11.19 1.83 28.65
CA GLN A 142 -9.90 1.85 27.98
C GLN A 142 -9.65 3.29 27.59
N TYR A 143 -8.63 3.87 28.21
CA TYR A 143 -8.17 5.24 28.06
C TYR A 143 -8.33 5.72 26.60
N PRO A 144 -9.36 6.52 26.26
CA PRO A 144 -9.65 6.89 24.88
C PRO A 144 -8.46 7.63 24.25
N ILE A 145 -7.72 8.35 25.09
CA ILE A 145 -6.45 9.02 24.76
C ILE A 145 -5.39 8.00 24.31
N LYS A 146 -5.24 6.86 25.01
CA LYS A 146 -4.27 5.81 24.64
C LYS A 146 -4.61 5.21 23.27
N GLY A 147 -5.90 4.96 23.01
CA GLY A 147 -6.37 4.49 21.70
C GLY A 147 -6.12 5.52 20.59
N ALA A 148 -6.42 6.79 20.83
CA ALA A 148 -6.19 7.87 19.86
C ALA A 148 -4.70 8.05 19.52
N ILE A 149 -3.81 8.02 20.53
CA ILE A 149 -2.35 8.08 20.34
C ILE A 149 -1.89 6.87 19.52
N MET A 150 -2.35 5.66 19.85
CA MET A 150 -1.98 4.43 19.14
C MET A 150 -2.42 4.45 17.67
N ILE A 151 -3.64 4.93 17.38
CA ILE A 151 -4.13 5.08 16.01
C ILE A 151 -3.33 6.13 15.25
N THR A 152 -2.99 7.26 15.89
CA THR A 152 -2.21 8.32 15.26
C THR A 152 -0.81 7.83 14.86
N ILE A 153 -0.14 7.09 15.75
CA ILE A 153 1.13 6.43 15.46
C ILE A 153 0.95 5.43 14.32
N GLY A 154 -0.09 4.60 14.36
CA GLY A 154 -0.39 3.62 13.32
C GLY A 154 -0.62 4.27 11.94
N CYS A 155 -1.34 5.39 11.87
CA CYS A 155 -1.55 6.16 10.64
C CYS A 155 -0.24 6.69 10.08
N PHE A 156 0.64 7.23 10.93
CA PHE A 156 1.95 7.71 10.52
C PHE A 156 2.83 6.56 10.01
N SER A 157 2.87 5.43 10.73
CA SER A 157 3.62 4.23 10.33
C SER A 157 3.13 3.66 9.00
N TRP A 158 1.81 3.60 8.78
CA TRP A 158 1.23 3.13 7.54
C TRP A 158 1.55 4.06 6.36
N ALA A 159 1.44 5.38 6.56
CA ALA A 159 1.79 6.36 5.55
C ALA A 159 3.27 6.29 5.18
N ALA A 160 4.15 6.22 6.19
CA ALA A 160 5.58 6.03 5.99
C ALA A 160 5.84 4.75 5.19
N PHE A 161 5.26 3.61 5.59
CA PHE A 161 5.39 2.33 4.88
C PHE A 161 5.04 2.45 3.39
N ILE A 162 3.93 3.08 3.04
CA ILE A 162 3.52 3.27 1.63
C ILE A 162 4.54 4.11 0.87
N ILE A 163 5.01 5.21 1.46
CA ILE A 163 6.01 6.08 0.83
C ILE A 163 7.32 5.32 0.62
N LEU A 164 7.79 4.59 1.65
CA LEU A 164 9.01 3.79 1.58
C LEU A 164 8.90 2.67 0.56
N GLN A 165 7.76 2.00 0.51
CA GLN A 165 7.48 0.97 -0.48
C GLN A 165 7.52 1.57 -1.90
N ALA A 166 6.95 2.76 -2.12
CA ALA A 166 6.96 3.43 -3.42
C ALA A 166 8.38 3.79 -3.87
N ILE A 167 9.18 4.37 -2.99
CA ILE A 167 10.56 4.77 -3.30
C ILE A 167 11.41 3.51 -3.54
N THR A 168 11.27 2.50 -2.69
CA THR A 168 12.01 1.24 -2.82
C THR A 168 11.72 0.55 -4.14
N LEU A 169 10.46 0.57 -4.61
CA LEU A 169 10.07 -0.02 -5.90
C LEU A 169 10.67 0.71 -7.11
N LYS A 170 11.06 1.98 -6.98
CA LYS A 170 11.80 2.69 -8.05
C LYS A 170 13.22 2.14 -8.22
N SER A 171 13.90 1.82 -7.12
CA SER A 171 15.27 1.31 -7.14
C SER A 171 15.37 -0.22 -7.18
N TYR A 172 14.31 -0.91 -6.75
CA TYR A 172 14.23 -2.36 -6.63
C TYR A 172 13.02 -2.89 -7.41
N PRO A 173 13.15 -3.14 -8.72
CA PRO A 173 12.01 -3.45 -9.59
C PRO A 173 11.45 -4.88 -9.42
N ALA A 174 11.95 -5.65 -8.44
CA ALA A 174 11.53 -7.01 -8.11
C ALA A 174 10.45 -7.01 -7.00
N GLU A 175 9.19 -6.93 -7.41
CA GLU A 175 8.03 -6.72 -6.53
C GLU A 175 7.73 -7.91 -5.62
N LEU A 176 7.84 -9.15 -6.11
CA LEU A 176 7.57 -10.35 -5.31
C LEU A 176 8.62 -10.52 -4.21
N SER A 177 9.90 -10.32 -4.54
CA SER A 177 11.00 -10.34 -3.58
C SER A 177 10.88 -9.22 -2.55
N LEU A 178 10.46 -8.01 -2.96
CA LEU A 178 10.21 -6.92 -2.01
C LEU A 178 9.08 -7.30 -1.02
N THR A 179 7.97 -7.85 -1.51
CA THR A 179 6.87 -8.30 -0.65
C THR A 179 7.30 -9.43 0.29
N ALA A 180 8.08 -10.40 -0.18
CA ALA A 180 8.63 -11.45 0.65
C ALA A 180 9.52 -10.89 1.77
N LEU A 181 10.39 -9.91 1.45
CA LEU A 181 11.24 -9.24 2.44
C LEU A 181 10.42 -8.45 3.46
N ILE A 182 9.40 -7.70 3.03
CA ILE A 182 8.48 -6.97 3.91
C ILE A 182 7.79 -7.93 4.88
N CYS A 183 7.29 -9.07 4.37
CA CYS A 183 6.62 -10.06 5.22
C CYS A 183 7.61 -10.76 6.17
N LEU A 184 8.83 -11.01 5.72
CA LEU A 184 9.87 -11.62 6.56
C LEU A 184 10.25 -10.69 7.72
N VAL A 185 10.55 -9.42 7.43
CA VAL A 185 10.85 -8.42 8.47
C VAL A 185 9.66 -8.24 9.41
N GLY A 186 8.43 -8.16 8.87
CA GLY A 186 7.22 -8.08 9.68
C GLY A 186 7.00 -9.30 10.58
N THR A 187 7.42 -10.50 10.14
CA THR A 187 7.39 -11.71 10.97
C THR A 187 8.41 -11.61 12.10
N ILE A 188 9.64 -11.17 11.82
CA ILE A 188 10.70 -11.03 12.83
C ILE A 188 10.30 -9.99 13.87
N GLU A 189 9.94 -8.77 13.45
CA GLU A 189 9.52 -7.71 14.36
C GLU A 189 8.26 -8.09 15.14
N GLY A 190 7.27 -8.68 14.46
CA GLY A 190 6.07 -9.21 15.10
C GLY A 190 6.39 -10.27 16.15
N CYS A 191 7.31 -11.20 15.86
CA CYS A 191 7.72 -12.24 16.80
C CYS A 191 8.37 -11.64 18.04
N ILE A 192 9.28 -10.67 17.87
CA ILE A 192 9.94 -9.99 18.98
C ILE A 192 8.90 -9.32 19.89
N VAL A 193 7.95 -8.58 19.29
CA VAL A 193 6.87 -7.92 20.06
C VAL A 193 5.94 -8.93 20.71
N ALA A 194 5.54 -9.99 20.01
CA ALA A 194 4.63 -11.00 20.54
C ALA A 194 5.27 -11.79 21.70
N VAL A 195 6.55 -12.16 21.57
CA VAL A 195 7.27 -12.82 22.67
C VAL A 195 7.43 -11.88 23.85
N ALA A 196 7.71 -10.59 23.63
CA ALA A 196 7.82 -9.62 24.72
C ALA A 196 6.48 -9.37 25.45
N MET A 197 5.38 -9.31 24.71
CA MET A 197 4.04 -9.05 25.28
C MET A 197 3.37 -10.29 25.88
N GLU A 198 3.63 -11.48 25.33
CA GLU A 198 2.98 -12.74 25.72
C GLU A 198 3.96 -13.70 26.45
N ALA A 199 5.05 -13.17 27.00
CA ALA A 199 6.15 -13.93 27.62
C ALA A 199 5.72 -14.90 28.73
N GLY A 200 4.53 -14.72 29.31
CA GLY A 200 3.99 -15.53 30.41
C GLY A 200 2.94 -16.57 30.02
N ASN A 201 2.50 -16.65 28.75
CA ASN A 201 1.41 -17.55 28.36
C ASN A 201 1.68 -18.24 27.00
N ALA A 202 2.38 -19.38 27.05
CA ALA A 202 2.66 -20.19 25.86
C ALA A 202 1.39 -20.74 25.18
N ALA A 203 0.26 -20.83 25.90
CA ALA A 203 -1.00 -21.29 25.31
C ALA A 203 -1.56 -20.30 24.27
N VAL A 204 -1.14 -19.04 24.28
CA VAL A 204 -1.56 -18.03 23.27
C VAL A 204 -1.04 -18.38 21.87
N TRP A 205 0.06 -19.13 21.80
CA TRP A 205 0.64 -19.63 20.54
C TRP A 205 -0.05 -20.91 20.04
N SER A 206 -0.97 -21.50 20.80
CA SER A 206 -1.71 -22.69 20.35
C SER A 206 -2.82 -22.29 19.36
N ILE A 207 -2.53 -22.39 18.07
CA ILE A 207 -3.57 -22.29 17.04
C ILE A 207 -4.34 -23.61 16.99
N HIS A 208 -5.63 -23.52 17.26
CA HIS A 208 -6.59 -24.57 16.99
C HIS A 208 -7.14 -24.42 15.56
N LEU A 209 -7.64 -25.51 14.96
CA LEU A 209 -8.22 -25.58 13.61
C LEU A 209 -9.60 -24.86 13.50
N ASP A 210 -9.71 -23.69 14.12
CA ASP A 210 -10.92 -22.90 14.23
C ASP A 210 -10.81 -21.59 13.43
N ALA A 211 -11.74 -20.66 13.67
CA ALA A 211 -11.74 -19.33 13.07
C ALA A 211 -10.41 -18.55 13.24
N LYS A 212 -9.60 -18.90 14.25
CA LYS A 212 -8.25 -18.36 14.49
C LYS A 212 -7.27 -18.74 13.37
N LEU A 213 -7.26 -20.00 12.94
CA LEU A 213 -6.43 -20.44 11.80
C LEU A 213 -6.93 -19.81 10.50
N LEU A 214 -8.25 -19.80 10.29
CA LEU A 214 -8.85 -19.16 9.11
C LEU A 214 -8.43 -17.68 9.03
N ALA A 215 -8.48 -16.96 10.16
CA ALA A 215 -8.02 -15.58 10.23
C ALA A 215 -6.55 -15.43 9.87
N ALA A 216 -5.66 -16.26 10.45
CA ALA A 216 -4.24 -16.24 10.16
C ALA A 216 -3.93 -16.53 8.69
N VAL A 217 -4.53 -17.57 8.11
CA VAL A 217 -4.28 -18.00 6.73
C VAL A 217 -4.86 -17.01 5.73
N TYR A 218 -6.13 -16.62 5.88
CA TYR A 218 -6.76 -15.66 4.98
C TYR A 218 -6.01 -14.31 5.01
N SER A 219 -5.75 -13.79 6.21
CA SER A 219 -5.06 -12.51 6.37
C SER A 219 -3.63 -12.55 5.82
N GLY A 220 -2.93 -13.68 5.99
CA GLY A 220 -1.57 -13.86 5.51
C GLY A 220 -1.51 -13.94 3.99
N VAL A 221 -2.28 -14.84 3.40
CA VAL A 221 -2.26 -15.07 1.95
C VAL A 221 -2.87 -13.89 1.18
N ILE A 222 -4.08 -13.49 1.52
CA ILE A 222 -4.83 -12.50 0.73
C ILE A 222 -4.29 -11.09 0.95
N CYS A 223 -4.07 -10.69 2.21
CA CYS A 223 -3.74 -9.29 2.48
C CYS A 223 -2.24 -9.03 2.59
N SER A 224 -1.49 -9.83 3.35
CA SER A 224 -0.04 -9.60 3.46
C SER A 224 0.75 -10.12 2.27
N GLY A 225 0.30 -11.21 1.64
CA GLY A 225 0.93 -11.75 0.43
C GLY A 225 0.44 -11.05 -0.84
N ILE A 226 -0.74 -11.45 -1.30
CA ILE A 226 -1.28 -11.00 -2.59
C ILE A 226 -1.52 -9.50 -2.61
N ALA A 227 -2.18 -8.94 -1.58
CA ALA A 227 -2.49 -7.52 -1.61
C ALA A 227 -1.24 -6.65 -1.53
N TYR A 228 -0.23 -6.96 -0.70
CA TYR A 228 1.02 -6.16 -0.71
C TYR A 228 1.78 -6.26 -2.04
N TYR A 229 1.76 -7.43 -2.69
CA TYR A 229 2.33 -7.59 -4.04
C TYR A 229 1.57 -6.76 -5.08
N VAL A 230 0.25 -6.91 -5.17
CA VAL A 230 -0.60 -6.16 -6.11
C VAL A 230 -0.54 -4.65 -5.82
N GLN A 231 -0.50 -4.28 -4.55
CA GLN A 231 -0.29 -2.91 -4.10
C GLN A 231 1.03 -2.36 -4.66
N GLY A 232 2.12 -3.12 -4.53
CA GLY A 232 3.43 -2.76 -5.08
C GLY A 232 3.42 -2.63 -6.61
N MET A 233 2.82 -3.58 -7.32
CA MET A 233 2.62 -3.52 -8.77
C MET A 233 1.92 -2.23 -9.22
N VAL A 234 0.80 -1.92 -8.58
CA VAL A 234 0.00 -0.73 -8.93
C VAL A 234 0.73 0.53 -8.52
N MET A 235 1.46 0.52 -7.41
CA MET A 235 2.26 1.66 -6.95
C MET A 235 3.42 1.97 -7.89
N LYS A 236 4.06 0.96 -8.47
CA LYS A 236 5.12 1.16 -9.48
C LYS A 236 4.57 1.74 -10.78
N THR A 237 3.38 1.32 -11.19
CA THR A 237 2.78 1.73 -12.49
C THR A 237 1.97 3.02 -12.42
N ARG A 238 1.28 3.26 -11.31
CA ARG A 238 0.38 4.41 -11.12
C ARG A 238 0.84 5.32 -9.98
N GLY A 239 1.86 4.99 -9.20
CA GLY A 239 2.32 5.81 -8.08
C GLY A 239 1.49 5.61 -6.79
N PRO A 240 2.06 5.97 -5.63
CA PRO A 240 1.47 5.71 -4.31
C PRO A 240 0.14 6.43 -4.08
N VAL A 241 0.01 7.68 -4.55
CA VAL A 241 -1.22 8.48 -4.40
C VAL A 241 -2.43 7.80 -5.05
N PHE A 242 -2.23 7.09 -6.18
CA PHE A 242 -3.34 6.36 -6.80
C PHE A 242 -3.84 5.25 -5.89
N VAL A 243 -2.93 4.46 -5.33
CA VAL A 243 -3.26 3.32 -4.46
C VAL A 243 -3.97 3.79 -3.20
N THR A 244 -3.42 4.81 -2.53
CA THR A 244 -3.95 5.30 -1.25
C THR A 244 -5.27 6.05 -1.37
N ALA A 245 -5.55 6.65 -2.54
CA ALA A 245 -6.83 7.29 -2.79
C ALA A 245 -8.00 6.32 -2.56
N PHE A 246 -7.86 5.04 -2.91
CA PHE A 246 -8.91 4.02 -2.76
C PHE A 246 -9.07 3.48 -1.34
N SER A 247 -8.19 3.80 -0.38
CA SER A 247 -8.28 3.27 0.98
C SER A 247 -9.65 3.50 1.65
N PRO A 248 -10.32 4.67 1.50
CA PRO A 248 -11.67 4.89 2.06
C PRO A 248 -12.74 3.95 1.49
N LEU A 249 -12.53 3.38 0.29
CA LEU A 249 -13.45 2.39 -0.28
C LEU A 249 -13.52 1.12 0.58
N SER A 250 -12.42 0.73 1.25
CA SER A 250 -12.45 -0.41 2.19
C SER A 250 -13.47 -0.20 3.30
N MET A 251 -13.59 1.03 3.84
CA MET A 251 -14.59 1.35 4.87
C MET A 251 -16.01 1.16 4.35
N VAL A 252 -16.29 1.57 3.11
CA VAL A 252 -17.58 1.36 2.44
C VAL A 252 -17.89 -0.13 2.33
N VAL A 253 -16.94 -0.92 1.82
CA VAL A 253 -17.10 -2.37 1.69
C VAL A 253 -17.30 -3.05 3.05
N ILE A 254 -16.54 -2.65 4.07
CA ILE A 254 -16.68 -3.17 5.44
C ILE A 254 -18.10 -2.93 5.95
N ALA A 255 -18.66 -1.73 5.80
CA ALA A 255 -20.00 -1.45 6.29
C ALA A 255 -21.07 -2.29 5.58
N ILE A 256 -20.91 -2.51 4.26
CA ILE A 256 -21.81 -3.35 3.48
C ILE A 256 -21.72 -4.81 3.95
N PHE A 257 -20.53 -5.39 4.01
CA PHE A 257 -20.33 -6.77 4.47
C PHE A 257 -20.72 -6.96 5.93
N SER A 258 -20.46 -5.98 6.80
CA SER A 258 -20.88 -6.02 8.19
C SER A 258 -22.40 -6.09 8.32
N SER A 259 -23.14 -5.34 7.49
CA SER A 259 -24.60 -5.42 7.49
C SER A 259 -25.14 -6.77 7.01
N PHE A 260 -24.50 -7.40 6.02
CA PHE A 260 -24.93 -8.71 5.52
C PHE A 260 -24.56 -9.86 6.45
N ILE A 261 -23.34 -9.87 6.99
CA ILE A 261 -22.79 -11.01 7.75
C ILE A 261 -23.12 -10.90 9.24
N LEU A 262 -23.01 -9.70 9.82
CA LEU A 262 -23.24 -9.46 11.25
C LEU A 262 -24.66 -8.95 11.53
N SER A 263 -25.53 -8.84 10.50
CA SER A 263 -26.87 -8.25 10.59
C SER A 263 -26.89 -6.86 11.22
N GLU A 264 -25.79 -6.11 11.11
CA GLU A 264 -25.70 -4.78 11.70
C GLU A 264 -26.59 -3.77 10.96
N ILE A 265 -27.25 -2.92 11.75
CA ILE A 265 -28.14 -1.86 11.25
C ILE A 265 -27.31 -0.80 10.50
N LEU A 266 -27.74 -0.46 9.28
CA LEU A 266 -27.15 0.64 8.52
C LEU A 266 -27.89 1.95 8.80
N TYR A 267 -27.12 2.99 9.13
CA TYR A 267 -27.64 4.34 9.29
C TYR A 267 -27.51 5.12 7.97
N LEU A 268 -28.42 6.05 7.73
CA LEU A 268 -28.38 6.92 6.55
C LEU A 268 -27.03 7.64 6.37
N GLY A 269 -26.37 8.05 7.46
CA GLY A 269 -25.05 8.68 7.42
C GLY A 269 -23.96 7.83 6.77
N ARG A 270 -24.06 6.49 6.86
CA ARG A 270 -23.14 5.57 6.17
C ARG A 270 -23.31 5.61 4.65
N VAL A 271 -24.56 5.71 4.18
CA VAL A 271 -24.88 5.81 2.74
C VAL A 271 -24.40 7.14 2.17
N ILE A 272 -24.68 8.25 2.86
CA ILE A 272 -24.24 9.57 2.42
C ILE A 272 -22.70 9.63 2.42
N GLY A 273 -22.05 9.13 3.47
CA GLY A 273 -20.59 9.02 3.52
C GLY A 273 -20.00 8.21 2.36
N ALA A 274 -20.61 7.08 2.01
CA ALA A 274 -20.20 6.27 0.86
C ALA A 274 -20.30 7.03 -0.47
N ILE A 275 -21.39 7.78 -0.70
CA ILE A 275 -21.56 8.62 -1.90
C ILE A 275 -20.45 9.67 -1.96
N VAL A 276 -20.18 10.36 -0.85
CA VAL A 276 -19.12 11.38 -0.77
C VAL A 276 -17.74 10.77 -1.04
N ILE A 277 -17.46 9.55 -0.55
CA ILE A 277 -16.22 8.83 -0.87
C ILE A 277 -16.10 8.56 -2.37
N VAL A 278 -17.16 8.10 -3.03
CA VAL A 278 -17.14 7.85 -4.49
C VAL A 278 -16.88 9.14 -5.27
N VAL A 279 -17.47 10.26 -4.86
CA VAL A 279 -17.21 11.58 -5.47
C VAL A 279 -15.74 12.00 -5.25
N GLY A 280 -15.21 11.84 -4.04
CA GLY A 280 -13.82 12.13 -3.72
C GLY A 280 -12.84 11.31 -4.57
N LEU A 281 -13.09 10.00 -4.69
CA LEU A 281 -12.32 9.10 -5.57
C LEU A 281 -12.36 9.56 -7.02
N TYR A 282 -13.54 9.91 -7.54
CA TYR A 282 -13.70 10.39 -8.90
C TYR A 282 -12.83 11.64 -9.16
N LEU A 283 -12.80 12.60 -8.23
CA LEU A 283 -11.96 13.81 -8.36
C LEU A 283 -10.46 13.48 -8.41
N VAL A 284 -9.99 12.58 -7.55
CA VAL A 284 -8.58 12.15 -7.56
C VAL A 284 -8.23 11.45 -8.86
N LEU A 285 -9.09 10.54 -9.32
CA LEU A 285 -8.90 9.79 -10.56
C LEU A 285 -8.93 10.69 -11.78
N TRP A 286 -9.85 11.67 -11.81
CA TRP A 286 -9.93 12.67 -12.86
C TRP A 286 -8.65 13.50 -12.92
N GLY A 287 -8.18 14.03 -11.78
CA GLY A 287 -6.92 14.76 -11.69
C GLY A 287 -5.75 13.95 -12.24
N LYS A 288 -5.66 12.68 -11.86
CA LYS A 288 -4.59 11.78 -12.32
C LYS A 288 -4.70 11.36 -13.80
N SER A 289 -5.92 11.17 -14.30
CA SER A 289 -6.14 10.81 -15.71
C SER A 289 -5.62 11.89 -16.67
N LYS A 290 -5.63 13.15 -16.20
CA LYS A 290 -5.15 14.30 -16.97
C LYS A 290 -3.63 14.39 -17.00
N ASP A 291 -2.94 14.06 -15.90
CA ASP A 291 -1.47 13.97 -15.87
C ASP A 291 -0.92 12.99 -16.91
N GLN A 292 -1.56 11.81 -17.05
CA GLN A 292 -1.14 10.80 -18.01
C GLN A 292 -1.33 11.26 -19.45
N ARG A 293 -2.32 12.11 -19.71
CA ARG A 293 -2.60 12.64 -21.04
C ARG A 293 -1.60 13.73 -21.43
N SER A 294 -1.25 14.62 -20.49
CA SER A 294 -0.21 15.64 -20.71
C SER A 294 1.16 15.01 -20.94
N SER A 295 1.58 14.08 -20.09
CA SER A 295 2.89 13.40 -20.23
C SER A 295 3.00 12.62 -21.56
N ASN A 296 1.94 11.98 -22.03
CA ASN A 296 1.94 11.34 -23.35
C ASN A 296 2.01 12.34 -24.52
N GLN A 297 1.48 13.56 -24.35
CA GLN A 297 1.59 14.61 -25.37
C GLN A 297 3.01 15.21 -25.40
N ASP A 298 3.65 15.38 -24.24
CA ASP A 298 5.02 15.90 -24.16
C ASP A 298 6.03 14.93 -24.79
N ILE A 299 5.92 13.62 -24.49
CA ILE A 299 6.76 12.57 -25.10
C ILE A 299 6.56 12.51 -26.63
N GLN A 300 5.34 12.72 -27.12
CA GLN A 300 5.06 12.78 -28.56
C GLN A 300 5.63 14.03 -29.23
N MET A 301 5.71 15.16 -28.52
CA MET A 301 6.32 16.39 -29.04
C MET A 301 7.85 16.33 -29.02
N GLU A 302 8.49 15.76 -27.99
CA GLU A 302 9.94 15.52 -27.98
C GLU A 302 10.36 14.53 -29.08
N GLY A 303 9.67 13.39 -29.21
CA GLY A 303 9.97 12.41 -30.27
C GLY A 303 9.76 12.94 -31.70
N SER A 304 8.91 13.97 -31.88
CA SER A 304 8.73 14.65 -33.16
C SER A 304 9.77 15.75 -33.42
N ASN A 305 10.39 16.30 -32.39
CA ASN A 305 11.42 17.33 -32.51
C ASN A 305 12.82 16.72 -32.73
N ASP A 306 13.08 15.54 -32.18
CA ASP A 306 14.32 14.78 -32.44
C ASP A 306 14.43 14.31 -33.90
N LEU A 307 13.30 14.12 -34.60
CA LEU A 307 13.29 13.79 -36.04
C LEU A 307 13.47 15.02 -36.95
N LYS A 308 13.47 16.24 -36.39
CA LYS A 308 13.63 17.50 -37.13
C LYS A 308 14.99 18.19 -36.91
N MET A 309 15.84 17.67 -36.01
CA MET A 309 17.21 18.15 -35.81
C MET A 309 18.22 17.03 -36.08
N VAL A 310 18.30 16.57 -37.33
CA VAL A 310 19.55 16.02 -37.87
C VAL A 310 20.05 17.01 -38.90
N PRO A 311 21.02 17.89 -38.58
CA PRO A 311 21.82 18.49 -39.63
C PRO A 311 22.61 17.36 -40.27
N ALA A 312 22.59 17.28 -41.60
CA ALA A 312 23.48 16.40 -42.34
C ALA A 312 24.92 16.81 -42.01
N ILE A 313 25.57 16.05 -41.12
CA ILE A 313 27.00 16.22 -40.83
C ILE A 313 27.72 15.03 -41.44
N ASP A 314 28.62 15.41 -42.32
CA ASP A 314 29.55 14.67 -43.15
C ASP A 314 30.33 13.59 -42.38
N GLU A 315 30.60 12.48 -43.07
CA GLU A 315 31.43 11.37 -42.58
C GLU A 315 32.88 11.83 -42.42
N THR A 316 33.25 12.35 -41.25
CA THR A 316 34.57 12.14 -40.61
C THR A 316 34.63 12.97 -39.32
N THR A 317 34.57 12.31 -38.16
CA THR A 317 35.49 12.53 -37.02
C THR A 317 35.16 11.52 -35.92
N LYS A 318 36.18 10.73 -35.59
CA LYS A 318 36.25 9.72 -34.54
C LYS A 318 36.36 10.37 -33.15
N ILE A 319 35.83 9.64 -32.15
CA ILE A 319 36.17 9.65 -30.71
C ILE A 319 35.60 10.80 -29.87
N SER A 320 34.60 10.48 -29.02
CA SER A 320 34.66 10.61 -27.55
C SER A 320 33.26 10.46 -26.94
N ASN A 321 33.21 9.91 -25.73
CA ASN A 321 32.11 9.90 -24.76
C ASN A 321 31.24 8.64 -24.73
N GLN A 322 31.85 7.56 -24.27
CA GLN A 322 31.12 6.47 -23.62
C GLN A 322 31.87 6.02 -22.35
N GLU A 323 32.12 6.95 -21.42
CA GLU A 323 32.55 6.62 -20.06
C GLU A 323 32.40 7.82 -19.13
N LEU A 324 31.23 7.95 -18.48
CA LEU A 324 31.13 8.73 -17.26
C LEU A 324 29.96 8.19 -16.43
N VAL A 325 30.20 8.04 -15.13
CA VAL A 325 29.28 7.55 -14.08
C VAL A 325 29.32 6.04 -13.85
N VAL A 326 30.51 5.51 -13.59
CA VAL A 326 30.69 4.49 -12.55
C VAL A 326 31.58 5.12 -11.48
N LEU A 327 30.99 5.45 -10.33
CA LEU A 327 31.69 5.96 -9.15
C LEU A 327 32.56 4.85 -8.58
N ASP A 328 33.85 4.89 -8.90
CA ASP A 328 34.88 4.08 -8.26
C ASP A 328 35.11 4.58 -6.83
N LEU A 329 34.67 3.76 -5.86
CA LEU A 329 34.82 3.95 -4.43
C LEU A 329 35.66 2.81 -3.86
N THR A 330 36.83 2.53 -4.42
CA THR A 330 37.81 1.65 -3.77
C THR A 330 39.24 1.91 -4.24
N SER A 331 39.97 2.81 -3.57
CA SER A 331 41.32 2.45 -3.10
C SER A 331 41.84 3.48 -2.11
N ASN A 332 41.86 3.08 -0.85
CA ASN A 332 42.52 3.75 0.25
C ASN A 332 43.88 3.04 0.41
N LYS A 333 45.00 3.71 0.11
CA LYS A 333 46.31 3.38 0.71
C LYS A 333 47.32 4.52 0.51
N VAL A 334 47.69 5.11 1.64
CA VAL A 334 48.76 6.08 1.85
C VAL A 334 50.05 5.32 2.17
N THR A 335 51.10 5.57 1.35
CA THR A 335 52.59 5.51 1.54
C THR A 335 53.25 4.22 2.14
N PRO A 336 54.58 3.96 2.02
CA PRO A 336 55.72 4.88 1.75
C PRO A 336 56.91 4.39 0.86
N THR A 337 57.92 5.29 0.70
CA THR A 337 59.39 5.10 0.42
C THR A 337 59.79 4.50 -0.96
N ASP A 338 60.83 4.92 -1.71
CA ASP A 338 62.01 5.78 -1.52
C ASP A 338 62.67 6.14 -2.89
N GLU A 339 63.43 7.23 -2.90
CA GLU A 339 64.69 7.55 -3.65
C GLU A 339 64.82 7.77 -5.19
N TYR A 340 65.74 8.71 -5.50
CA TYR A 340 66.40 9.15 -6.75
C TYR A 340 65.54 10.03 -7.69
N VAL A 341 65.83 11.32 -7.94
CA VAL A 341 67.09 12.04 -8.25
C VAL A 341 67.00 13.49 -7.76
#